data_AF-V4JDZ7-F1
#
_entry.id   AF-V4JDZ7-F1
#
_cell.length_a   1.000
_cell.length_b   1.000
_cell.length_c   1.000
_cell.angle_alpha   90.00
_cell.angle_beta   90.00
_cell.angle_gamma   90.00
#
_symmetry.space_group_name_H-M   'P 1'
#
loop_
_entity.id
_entity.type
_entity.pdbx_description
1 polymer ?
#
loop_
_entity_poly.entity_id
_entity_poly.type
_entity_poly.pdbx_seq_one_letter_code
_entity_poly.pdbx_strand_id
1 'polypeptide(L)'
;MTATGEIVLFSPRLMYWESMNMVTKRIEAIQTHQADVMLASAYGRRSMSQPVPEFRLPEHELVPDTAYRIVHDEPMLDDNSRLEYIPMEKGCYVTTPDEVLSRTDENTIGVVVILGTTFTGEFEPIEIIQDALVKQNTDTGWQIPMHIERASGGFVAPFSYPDLKWNSRLASVKSINASGHKYSLVYLGIGWMLWRAQQDLPEDLIFHINYPGDGFSADMADMLLDDIRKAVEHFESLSEYSPKAQASVFAH
;
A
#
# COMPACT_ATOMS: atom_id res chain seq x y z
N MET A 1 -6.11 0.60 27.40
CA MET A 1 -6.34 0.63 25.94
C MET A 1 -5.01 1.00 25.30
N THR A 2 -4.25 0.00 24.90
CA THR A 2 -3.06 0.14 24.05
C THR A 2 -3.57 0.19 22.63
N ALA A 3 -3.57 1.37 22.02
CA ALA A 3 -3.81 1.48 20.59
C ALA A 3 -2.52 1.01 19.89
N THR A 4 -2.64 0.10 18.93
CA THR A 4 -1.52 -0.39 18.11
C THR A 4 -1.51 0.41 16.81
N GLY A 5 -0.38 1.01 16.47
CA GLY A 5 -0.15 1.63 15.17
C GLY A 5 0.19 0.51 14.19
N GLU A 6 -0.35 0.58 12.99
CA GLU A 6 -0.23 -0.51 12.02
C GLU A 6 0.98 -0.25 11.12
N ILE A 7 2.07 -1.00 11.31
CA ILE A 7 3.15 -1.13 10.33
C ILE A 7 3.20 -2.57 9.85
N VAL A 8 3.30 -2.70 8.53
CA VAL A 8 3.31 -3.95 7.79
C VAL A 8 4.72 -4.12 7.23
N LEU A 9 5.54 -4.95 7.88
CA LEU A 9 6.75 -5.52 7.28
C LEU A 9 6.35 -6.90 6.71
N PHE A 10 6.94 -7.36 5.61
CA PHE A 10 6.71 -8.74 5.14
C PHE A 10 8.04 -9.49 5.10
N SER A 11 8.05 -10.81 5.32
CA SER A 11 9.24 -11.66 5.15
C SER A 11 8.92 -13.03 4.54
N PRO A 12 9.55 -13.48 3.43
CA PRO A 12 9.41 -14.82 2.91
C PRO A 12 10.50 -15.74 3.46
N ARG A 13 10.10 -16.89 3.99
CA ARG A 13 11.04 -17.95 4.40
C ARG A 13 10.91 -19.14 3.42
N LEU A 14 12.03 -19.50 2.80
CA LEU A 14 12.29 -20.72 2.00
C LEU A 14 11.65 -20.81 0.60
N MET A 15 12.36 -20.32 -0.42
CA MET A 15 12.28 -20.87 -1.78
C MET A 15 13.55 -21.72 -2.06
N TYR A 16 13.41 -23.04 -1.97
CA TYR A 16 14.36 -23.97 -2.60
C TYR A 16 13.85 -24.29 -4.01
N TRP A 17 14.70 -24.01 -4.99
CA TRP A 17 14.46 -24.14 -6.41
C TRP A 17 15.08 -25.45 -6.92
N GLU A 18 14.26 -26.40 -7.36
CA GLU A 18 14.70 -27.50 -8.25
C GLU A 18 13.83 -27.53 -9.52
N SER A 19 14.42 -26.98 -10.58
CA SER A 19 14.40 -27.41 -11.99
C SER A 19 13.14 -28.06 -12.60
N MET A 20 12.66 -27.40 -13.68
CA MET A 20 12.24 -27.98 -14.97
C MET A 20 11.23 -29.15 -15.00
N ASN A 21 10.01 -28.86 -15.48
CA ASN A 21 9.55 -29.37 -16.78
C ASN A 21 8.22 -28.75 -17.23
N MET A 22 8.16 -28.40 -18.51
CA MET A 22 6.96 -28.02 -19.25
C MET A 22 5.82 -29.02 -19.07
N VAL A 23 4.60 -28.53 -18.81
CA VAL A 23 3.39 -29.04 -19.48
C VAL A 23 2.44 -27.87 -19.71
N THR A 24 2.37 -27.44 -20.97
CA THR A 24 1.28 -26.67 -21.55
C THR A 24 -0.03 -27.44 -21.34
N LYS A 25 -0.94 -26.94 -20.50
CA LYS A 25 -2.34 -27.42 -20.47
C LYS A 25 -3.31 -26.25 -20.56
N ARG A 26 -3.60 -25.94 -21.82
CA ARG A 26 -4.90 -25.62 -22.41
C ARG A 26 -6.04 -25.41 -21.40
N ILE A 27 -6.61 -24.21 -21.44
CA ILE A 27 -7.89 -23.85 -20.83
C ILE A 27 -8.96 -24.79 -21.37
N GLU A 28 -9.39 -25.73 -20.53
CA GLU A 28 -10.67 -26.42 -20.65
C GLU A 28 -11.46 -26.13 -19.38
N ALA A 29 -12.72 -25.75 -19.58
CA ALA A 29 -13.66 -25.34 -18.55
C ALA A 29 -13.62 -26.27 -17.33
N ILE A 30 -13.19 -25.75 -16.18
CA ILE A 30 -13.37 -26.43 -14.90
C ILE A 30 -14.86 -26.36 -14.59
N GLN A 31 -15.52 -27.48 -14.86
CA GLN A 31 -16.79 -27.85 -14.27
C GLN A 31 -16.65 -27.72 -12.75
N THR A 32 -17.57 -26.96 -12.15
CA THR A 32 -17.77 -26.84 -10.71
C THR A 32 -17.82 -28.21 -10.07
N HIS A 33 -16.69 -28.66 -9.52
CA HIS A 33 -16.65 -29.77 -8.60
C HIS A 33 -16.82 -29.27 -7.17
N GLN A 34 -17.79 -29.90 -6.55
CA GLN A 34 -18.53 -29.51 -5.37
C GLN A 34 -17.81 -29.99 -4.10
N ALA A 35 -16.54 -29.59 -3.93
CA ALA A 35 -15.73 -29.97 -2.79
C ALA A 35 -14.92 -28.77 -2.26
N ASP A 36 -15.40 -28.23 -1.15
CA ASP A 36 -14.63 -27.57 -0.09
C ASP A 36 -13.66 -26.43 -0.46
N VAL A 37 -14.18 -25.22 -0.61
CA VAL A 37 -13.45 -24.00 -0.21
C VAL A 37 -14.11 -23.48 1.06
N MET A 38 -13.84 -24.20 2.15
CA MET A 38 -14.29 -23.87 3.50
C MET A 38 -13.12 -23.19 4.23
N LEU A 39 -12.74 -21.99 3.78
CA LEU A 39 -11.82 -21.12 4.53
C LEU A 39 -12.60 -20.44 5.66
N ALA A 40 -12.94 -21.22 6.68
CA ALA A 40 -13.09 -20.61 7.99
C ALA A 40 -11.69 -20.13 8.37
N SER A 41 -11.48 -18.81 8.45
CA SER A 41 -10.23 -18.28 9.01
C SER A 41 -9.95 -19.05 10.29
N ALA A 42 -8.72 -19.55 10.46
CA ALA A 42 -8.37 -20.45 11.57
C ALA A 42 -8.74 -19.84 12.96
N TYR A 43 -8.98 -18.53 12.98
CA TYR A 43 -9.26 -17.69 14.12
C TYR A 43 -10.70 -17.18 14.25
N GLY A 44 -11.54 -17.29 13.20
CA GLY A 44 -12.94 -16.85 13.17
C GLY A 44 -13.97 -17.89 13.61
N ARG A 45 -13.57 -19.17 13.76
CA ARG A 45 -14.49 -20.30 14.04
C ARG A 45 -15.34 -20.17 15.30
N ARG A 46 -15.00 -19.32 16.26
CA ARG A 46 -15.76 -19.21 17.53
C ARG A 46 -16.86 -18.15 17.53
N SER A 47 -16.79 -17.13 16.67
CA SER A 47 -17.74 -16.02 16.67
C SER A 47 -18.59 -15.91 15.40
N MET A 48 -18.30 -16.70 14.38
CA MET A 48 -18.97 -16.62 13.09
C MET A 48 -19.99 -17.75 12.92
N SER A 49 -21.26 -17.39 12.72
CA SER A 49 -22.35 -18.32 12.40
C SER A 49 -22.40 -18.72 10.92
N GLN A 50 -21.76 -17.92 10.05
CA GLN A 50 -21.66 -18.12 8.61
C GLN A 50 -20.28 -17.64 8.12
N PRO A 51 -19.65 -18.30 7.12
CA PRO A 51 -18.41 -17.83 6.51
C PRO A 51 -18.63 -16.53 5.72
N VAL A 52 -17.59 -15.69 5.61
CA VAL A 52 -17.66 -14.48 4.76
C VAL A 52 -17.52 -14.89 3.29
N PRO A 53 -18.40 -14.42 2.40
CA PRO A 53 -18.26 -14.69 0.97
C PRO A 53 -17.01 -14.03 0.39
N GLU A 54 -16.22 -14.79 -0.37
CA GLU A 54 -14.93 -14.33 -0.93
C GLU A 54 -15.11 -13.33 -2.10
N PHE A 55 -16.10 -13.57 -2.97
CA PHE A 55 -16.26 -12.79 -4.22
C PHE A 55 -17.48 -11.86 -4.23
N ARG A 56 -18.09 -11.61 -3.06
CA ARG A 56 -19.22 -10.68 -2.94
C ARG A 56 -19.27 -10.07 -1.55
N LEU A 57 -19.81 -8.86 -1.46
CA LEU A 57 -20.13 -8.28 -0.16
C LEU A 57 -21.19 -9.16 0.56
N PRO A 58 -21.05 -9.39 1.86
CA PRO A 58 -22.05 -10.11 2.63
C PRO A 58 -23.38 -9.33 2.67
N GLU A 59 -24.49 -10.04 2.70
CA GLU A 59 -25.84 -9.44 2.76
C GLU A 59 -26.11 -8.70 4.08
N HIS A 60 -25.33 -9.00 5.11
CA HIS A 60 -25.42 -8.41 6.43
C HIS A 60 -24.05 -7.91 6.89
N GLU A 61 -24.06 -6.84 7.69
CA GLU A 61 -22.85 -6.28 8.28
C GLU A 61 -22.14 -7.28 9.19
N LEU A 62 -20.82 -7.20 9.23
CA LEU A 62 -20.00 -7.96 10.16
C LEU A 62 -19.83 -7.17 11.46
N VAL A 63 -19.70 -7.88 12.58
CA VAL A 63 -19.27 -7.27 13.83
C VAL A 63 -17.89 -6.61 13.60
N PRO A 64 -17.66 -5.36 14.05
CA PRO A 64 -16.44 -4.61 13.74
C PRO A 64 -15.14 -5.38 14.03
N ASP A 65 -15.06 -6.06 15.17
CA ASP A 65 -13.89 -6.87 15.54
C ASP A 65 -13.65 -8.04 14.57
N THR A 66 -14.71 -8.64 14.05
CA THR A 66 -14.61 -9.74 13.08
C THR A 66 -14.17 -9.22 11.71
N ALA A 67 -14.73 -8.09 11.27
CA ALA A 67 -14.32 -7.44 10.02
C ALA A 67 -12.84 -7.05 10.07
N TYR A 68 -12.42 -6.42 11.16
CA TYR A 68 -11.03 -6.05 11.41
C TYR A 68 -10.11 -7.27 11.33
N ARG A 69 -10.45 -8.35 12.04
CA ARG A 69 -9.62 -9.57 12.05
C ARG A 69 -9.54 -10.26 10.70
N ILE A 70 -10.59 -10.24 9.90
CA ILE A 70 -10.51 -10.79 8.53
C ILE A 70 -9.53 -9.98 7.71
N VAL A 71 -9.70 -8.66 7.64
CA VAL A 71 -8.80 -7.78 6.87
C VAL A 71 -7.35 -7.85 7.38
N HIS A 72 -7.18 -7.97 8.70
CA HIS A 72 -5.87 -8.02 9.34
C HIS A 72 -5.17 -9.38 9.20
N ASP A 73 -5.91 -10.48 9.30
CA ASP A 73 -5.35 -11.83 9.31
C ASP A 73 -5.30 -12.46 7.90
N GLU A 74 -6.10 -11.98 6.94
CA GLU A 74 -6.16 -12.50 5.57
C GLU A 74 -4.83 -12.37 4.81
N PRO A 75 -4.07 -11.26 4.90
CA PRO A 75 -2.71 -11.18 4.34
C PRO A 75 -1.75 -12.21 4.93
N MET A 76 -2.03 -12.73 6.13
CA MET A 76 -1.23 -13.78 6.79
C MET A 76 -1.65 -15.20 6.37
N LEU A 77 -2.77 -15.37 5.65
CA LEU A 77 -3.24 -16.68 5.18
C LEU A 77 -2.49 -17.15 3.94
N ASP A 78 -1.90 -16.23 3.17
CA ASP A 78 -0.83 -16.57 2.24
C ASP A 78 0.43 -16.81 3.09
N ASP A 79 0.72 -18.09 3.38
CA ASP A 79 1.79 -18.64 4.25
C ASP A 79 3.25 -18.20 3.90
N ASN A 80 3.38 -17.20 3.02
CA ASN A 80 4.62 -16.64 2.50
C ASN A 80 5.02 -15.31 3.16
N SER A 81 4.18 -14.69 4.00
CA SER A 81 4.53 -13.39 4.57
C SER A 81 4.06 -13.17 6.01
N ARG A 82 4.94 -12.62 6.84
CA ARG A 82 4.68 -12.27 8.24
C ARG A 82 4.72 -10.77 8.46
N LEU A 83 3.69 -10.24 9.10
CA LEU A 83 3.53 -8.85 9.55
C LEU A 83 4.24 -8.64 10.88
N GLU A 84 5.18 -7.70 10.92
CA GLU A 84 5.85 -7.23 12.14
C GLU A 84 5.37 -5.83 12.51
N TYR A 85 4.63 -5.74 13.61
CA TYR A 85 4.04 -4.49 14.10
C TYR A 85 4.95 -3.76 15.10
N ILE A 86 4.91 -2.43 15.06
CA ILE A 86 5.53 -1.56 16.05
C ILE A 86 4.43 -1.02 16.98
N PRO A 87 4.38 -1.44 18.25
CA PRO A 87 3.33 -1.01 19.18
C PRO A 87 3.48 0.48 19.51
N MET A 88 2.37 1.22 19.58
CA MET A 88 2.44 2.61 20.03
C MET A 88 2.68 2.68 21.54
N GLU A 89 3.47 3.65 21.96
CA GLU A 89 3.71 3.94 23.36
C GLU A 89 3.10 5.27 23.76
N LYS A 90 2.75 5.42 25.04
CA LYS A 90 2.18 6.68 25.52
C LYS A 90 3.22 7.79 25.40
N GLY A 91 2.92 8.80 24.58
CA GLY A 91 3.82 9.92 24.30
C GLY A 91 4.69 9.73 23.06
N CYS A 92 4.61 8.58 22.39
CA CYS A 92 5.20 8.34 21.07
C CYS A 92 4.24 7.48 20.23
N TYR A 93 3.46 8.15 19.39
CA TYR A 93 2.41 7.51 18.57
C TYR A 93 2.83 7.34 17.09
N VAL A 94 4.08 7.64 16.79
CA VAL A 94 4.70 7.44 15.49
C VAL A 94 5.89 6.50 15.65
N THR A 95 6.24 5.84 14.56
CA THR A 95 7.36 4.92 14.54
C THR A 95 8.71 5.63 14.59
N THR A 96 9.68 5.03 15.27
CA THR A 96 11.06 5.49 15.30
C THR A 96 11.97 4.66 14.39
N PRO A 97 13.06 5.24 13.86
CA PRO A 97 14.04 4.50 13.04
C PRO A 97 14.61 3.27 13.76
N ASP A 98 14.93 3.38 15.06
CA ASP A 98 15.51 2.28 15.82
C ASP A 98 14.54 1.09 15.93
N GLU A 99 13.24 1.36 16.11
CA GLU A 99 12.23 0.31 16.14
C GLU A 99 12.07 -0.39 14.80
N VAL A 100 12.15 0.35 13.69
CA VAL A 100 12.16 -0.22 12.33
C VAL A 100 13.39 -1.11 12.17
N LEU A 101 14.59 -0.58 12.39
CA LEU A 101 15.84 -1.32 12.14
C LEU A 101 15.99 -2.57 13.02
N SER A 102 15.46 -2.55 14.25
CA SER A 102 15.48 -3.70 15.15
C SER A 102 14.58 -4.86 14.72
N ARG A 103 13.66 -4.61 13.77
CA ARG A 103 12.68 -5.59 13.26
C ARG A 103 12.90 -5.95 11.80
N THR A 104 13.84 -5.29 11.12
CA THR A 104 14.23 -5.65 9.76
C THR A 104 15.33 -6.71 9.78
N ASP A 105 15.21 -7.67 8.87
CA ASP A 105 16.17 -8.75 8.64
C ASP A 105 16.34 -9.02 7.14
N GLU A 106 17.17 -10.00 6.77
CA GLU A 106 17.44 -10.37 5.39
C GLU A 106 16.20 -10.86 4.61
N ASN A 107 15.13 -11.22 5.32
CA ASN A 107 13.90 -11.67 4.70
C ASN A 107 12.93 -10.51 4.49
N THR A 108 13.17 -9.33 5.05
CA THR A 108 12.22 -8.22 4.97
C THR A 108 12.01 -7.72 3.53
N ILE A 109 10.81 -7.83 2.97
CA ILE A 109 10.49 -7.39 1.58
C ILE A 109 10.23 -5.90 1.48
N GLY A 110 9.99 -5.21 2.60
CA GLY A 110 9.76 -3.79 2.62
C GLY A 110 9.31 -3.25 3.97
N VAL A 111 9.47 -1.95 4.15
CA VAL A 111 8.99 -1.18 5.29
C VAL A 111 7.84 -0.27 4.85
N VAL A 112 6.68 -0.40 5.51
CA VAL A 112 5.56 0.53 5.32
C VAL A 112 5.67 1.66 6.31
N VAL A 113 5.66 2.90 5.81
CA VAL A 113 5.68 4.12 6.64
C VAL A 113 4.44 4.95 6.34
N ILE A 114 3.75 5.43 7.36
CA ILE A 114 2.46 6.09 7.24
C ILE A 114 2.62 7.60 7.19
N LEU A 115 2.04 8.24 6.16
CA LEU A 115 1.84 9.68 6.17
C LEU A 115 0.39 10.05 6.53
N GLY A 116 0.19 10.35 7.81
CA GLY A 116 -1.10 10.75 8.36
C GLY A 116 -1.80 9.56 8.99
N THR A 117 -1.33 9.15 10.16
CA THR A 117 -1.89 8.02 10.90
C THR A 117 -3.38 8.23 11.16
N THR A 118 -4.18 7.16 11.09
CA THR A 118 -5.63 7.28 11.26
C THR A 118 -6.02 7.76 12.66
N PHE A 119 -5.28 7.37 13.69
CA PHE A 119 -5.63 7.67 15.08
C PHE A 119 -5.18 9.05 15.56
N THR A 120 -3.98 9.49 15.19
CA THR A 120 -3.43 10.77 15.67
C THR A 120 -3.32 11.83 14.57
N GLY A 121 -3.38 11.44 13.29
CA GLY A 121 -3.17 12.32 12.15
C GLY A 121 -1.71 12.69 11.93
N GLU A 122 -0.79 12.14 12.74
CA GLU A 122 0.63 12.48 12.70
C GLU A 122 1.30 11.92 11.46
N PHE A 123 2.35 12.62 11.02
CA PHE A 123 3.23 12.15 9.96
C PHE A 123 4.39 11.41 10.58
N GLU A 124 4.62 10.17 10.17
CA GLU A 124 5.83 9.46 10.58
C GLU A 124 7.08 10.14 10.00
N PRO A 125 8.25 9.99 10.66
CA PRO A 125 9.49 10.63 10.25
C PRO A 125 10.15 9.93 9.05
N ILE A 126 9.48 9.98 7.89
CA ILE A 126 9.84 9.21 6.67
C ILE A 126 11.29 9.43 6.24
N GLU A 127 11.76 10.67 6.18
CA GLU A 127 13.15 10.98 5.76
C GLU A 127 14.18 10.40 6.75
N ILE A 128 13.89 10.42 8.05
CA ILE A 128 14.79 9.88 9.09
C ILE A 128 14.84 8.35 9.04
N ILE A 129 13.67 7.70 8.86
CA ILE A 129 13.57 6.25 8.69
C ILE A 129 14.31 5.81 7.42
N GLN A 130 14.13 6.55 6.33
CA GLN A 130 14.84 6.32 5.07
C GLN A 130 16.35 6.34 5.24
N ASP A 131 16.90 7.38 5.87
CA ASP A 131 18.35 7.51 6.05
C ASP A 131 18.92 6.36 6.88
N ALA A 132 18.21 5.96 7.93
CA ALA A 132 18.56 4.82 8.78
C ALA A 132 18.53 3.50 7.99
N LEU A 133 17.49 3.28 7.19
CA LEU A 133 17.32 2.07 6.38
C LEU A 133 18.35 1.97 5.25
N VAL A 134 18.67 3.10 4.59
CA VAL A 134 19.76 3.16 3.58
C VAL A 134 21.10 2.78 4.20
N LYS A 135 21.38 3.28 5.41
CA LYS A 135 22.59 2.89 6.14
C LYS A 135 22.59 1.39 6.43
N GLN A 136 21.49 0.83 6.95
CA GLN A 136 21.41 -0.61 7.23
C GLN A 136 21.60 -1.44 5.95
N ASN A 137 20.89 -1.11 4.85
CA ASN A 137 21.05 -1.76 3.56
C ASN A 137 22.50 -1.71 3.06
N THR A 138 23.21 -0.60 3.29
CA THR A 138 24.63 -0.47 2.93
C THR A 138 25.51 -1.38 3.79
N ASP A 139 25.25 -1.43 5.10
CA ASP A 139 26.05 -2.20 6.07
C ASP A 139 25.83 -3.72 5.92
N THR A 140 24.62 -4.14 5.57
CA THR A 140 24.23 -5.57 5.49
C THR A 140 24.24 -6.13 4.06
N GLY A 141 24.21 -5.25 3.05
CA GLY A 141 24.00 -5.63 1.65
C GLY A 141 22.54 -5.92 1.29
N TRP A 142 21.60 -5.72 2.22
CA TRP A 142 20.16 -5.86 1.95
C TRP A 142 19.65 -4.76 1.03
N GLN A 143 18.48 -4.98 0.43
CA GLN A 143 17.82 -4.05 -0.49
C GLN A 143 16.38 -3.81 -0.07
N ILE A 144 16.16 -3.54 1.22
CA ILE A 144 14.81 -3.37 1.79
C ILE A 144 14.22 -2.04 1.28
N PRO A 145 13.12 -2.08 0.50
CA PRO A 145 12.44 -0.87 0.01
C PRO A 145 11.49 -0.29 1.06
N MET A 146 10.98 0.91 0.78
CA MET A 146 9.90 1.55 1.51
C MET A 146 8.65 1.69 0.64
N HIS A 147 7.51 1.40 1.24
CA HIS A 147 6.19 1.78 0.75
C HIS A 147 5.63 2.88 1.65
N ILE A 148 5.05 3.92 1.05
CA ILE A 148 4.39 4.97 1.83
C ILE A 148 2.88 4.79 1.75
N GLU A 149 2.27 4.47 2.89
CA GLU A 149 0.83 4.48 3.05
C GLU A 149 0.39 5.93 3.21
N ARG A 150 -0.55 6.39 2.36
CA ARG A 150 -1.00 7.78 2.38
C ARG A 150 -2.47 7.94 2.07
N ALA A 151 -3.32 7.13 2.70
CA ALA A 151 -4.73 7.27 2.43
C ALA A 151 -5.23 8.72 2.64
N SER A 152 -4.77 9.41 3.68
CA SER A 152 -5.09 10.81 3.94
C SER A 152 -4.00 11.79 3.46
N GLY A 153 -2.76 11.63 3.93
CA GLY A 153 -1.69 12.62 3.77
C GLY A 153 -1.23 12.84 2.32
N GLY A 154 -1.54 11.92 1.40
CA GLY A 154 -1.15 11.99 0.00
C GLY A 154 -1.70 13.22 -0.75
N PHE A 155 -2.86 13.71 -0.32
CA PHE A 155 -3.50 14.91 -0.88
C PHE A 155 -3.47 16.12 0.07
N VAL A 156 -2.71 16.03 1.17
CA VAL A 156 -2.54 17.14 2.14
C VAL A 156 -1.09 17.65 2.11
N ALA A 157 -0.13 16.75 2.25
CA ALA A 157 1.28 17.12 2.35
C ALA A 157 1.87 17.85 1.14
N PRO A 158 1.56 17.49 -0.13
CA PRO A 158 2.10 18.24 -1.27
C PRO A 158 1.74 19.73 -1.24
N PHE A 159 0.57 20.08 -0.70
CA PHE A 159 0.04 21.45 -0.73
C PHE A 159 0.36 22.23 0.55
N SER A 160 0.33 21.56 1.71
CA SER A 160 0.56 22.21 3.01
C SER A 160 2.01 22.18 3.45
N TYR A 161 2.78 21.19 3.01
CA TYR A 161 4.17 20.93 3.41
C TYR A 161 5.05 20.56 2.19
N PRO A 162 5.20 21.46 1.19
CA PRO A 162 5.85 21.14 -0.09
C PRO A 162 7.32 20.70 0.07
N ASP A 163 8.02 21.24 1.07
CA ASP A 163 9.42 20.93 1.35
C ASP A 163 9.63 19.58 2.06
N LEU A 164 8.58 18.99 2.63
CA LEU A 164 8.67 17.71 3.33
C LEU A 164 9.04 16.58 2.36
N LYS A 165 10.19 15.95 2.53
CA LYS A 165 10.58 14.81 1.70
C LYS A 165 9.91 13.55 2.18
N TRP A 166 9.13 12.95 1.29
CA TRP A 166 8.35 11.77 1.63
C TRP A 166 7.98 10.86 0.45
N ASN A 167 8.12 11.35 -0.78
CA ASN A 167 7.76 10.68 -2.02
C ASN A 167 9.00 10.08 -2.69
N SER A 168 8.95 9.88 -4.01
CA SER A 168 10.05 9.42 -4.87
C SER A 168 11.33 10.27 -4.78
N ARG A 169 11.29 11.45 -4.15
CA ARG A 169 12.49 12.21 -3.72
C ARG A 169 13.43 11.39 -2.83
N LEU A 170 12.90 10.39 -2.13
CA LEU A 170 13.66 9.45 -1.29
C LEU A 170 13.91 8.15 -2.06
N ALA A 171 15.16 7.69 -2.15
CA ALA A 171 15.56 6.61 -3.06
C ALA A 171 14.93 5.24 -2.75
N SER A 172 14.74 4.91 -1.46
CA SER A 172 14.17 3.60 -1.09
C SER A 172 12.65 3.60 -1.18
N VAL A 173 11.98 4.74 -1.36
CA VAL A 173 10.54 4.78 -1.63
C VAL A 173 10.27 4.24 -3.03
N LYS A 174 9.64 3.06 -3.08
CA LYS A 174 9.34 2.32 -4.32
C LYS A 174 7.89 2.37 -4.72
N SER A 175 6.97 2.52 -3.77
CA SER A 175 5.55 2.66 -4.06
C SER A 175 4.83 3.52 -3.03
N ILE A 176 3.73 4.10 -3.47
CA ILE A 176 2.90 5.03 -2.71
C ILE A 176 1.44 4.73 -3.02
N ASN A 177 0.59 4.61 -2.00
CA ASN A 177 -0.86 4.61 -2.19
C ASN A 177 -1.49 5.92 -1.72
N ALA A 178 -2.66 6.28 -2.24
CA ALA A 178 -3.49 7.37 -1.71
C ALA A 178 -4.98 7.13 -2.01
N SER A 179 -5.86 7.50 -1.07
CA SER A 179 -7.31 7.38 -1.28
C SER A 179 -7.86 8.69 -1.85
N GLY A 180 -8.35 8.65 -3.10
CA GLY A 180 -8.94 9.86 -3.71
C GLY A 180 -10.21 10.31 -2.98
N HIS A 181 -10.99 9.34 -2.49
CA HIS A 181 -12.21 9.61 -1.72
C HIS A 181 -11.98 10.13 -0.29
N LYS A 182 -10.73 10.48 0.08
CA LYS A 182 -10.41 11.18 1.33
C LYS A 182 -10.17 12.66 1.04
N TYR A 183 -8.91 13.09 0.98
CA TYR A 183 -8.56 14.52 0.84
C TYR A 183 -8.38 14.98 -0.62
N SER A 184 -8.65 14.12 -1.61
CA SER A 184 -8.60 14.52 -3.03
C SER A 184 -9.92 15.10 -3.56
N LEU A 185 -10.94 15.23 -2.70
CA LEU A 185 -12.26 15.82 -3.02
C LEU A 185 -13.06 15.06 -4.09
N VAL A 186 -12.85 13.74 -4.21
CA VAL A 186 -13.65 12.87 -5.08
C VAL A 186 -14.62 12.03 -4.25
N TYR A 187 -15.74 11.62 -4.84
CA TYR A 187 -16.68 10.69 -4.20
C TYR A 187 -16.04 9.31 -3.94
N LEU A 188 -16.71 8.52 -3.09
CA LEU A 188 -16.33 7.15 -2.76
C LEU A 188 -16.10 6.28 -4.00
N GLY A 189 -15.09 5.40 -3.94
CA GLY A 189 -14.83 4.39 -4.97
C GLY A 189 -13.55 4.58 -5.79
N ILE A 190 -12.70 5.56 -5.47
CA ILE A 190 -11.41 5.77 -6.16
C ILE A 190 -10.22 5.78 -5.20
N GLY A 191 -9.15 5.11 -5.61
CA GLY A 191 -7.84 5.09 -4.95
C GLY A 191 -6.73 5.06 -6.00
N TRP A 192 -5.53 5.43 -5.58
CA TRP A 192 -4.35 5.52 -6.42
C TRP A 192 -3.24 4.67 -5.81
N MET A 193 -2.51 3.96 -6.67
CA MET A 193 -1.28 3.26 -6.33
C MET A 193 -0.25 3.63 -7.39
N LEU A 194 0.90 4.12 -6.96
CA LEU A 194 1.99 4.54 -7.83
C LEU A 194 3.23 3.75 -7.47
N TRP A 195 3.89 3.19 -8.48
CA TRP A 195 5.25 2.69 -8.37
C TRP A 195 6.23 3.74 -8.87
N ARG A 196 7.41 3.77 -8.28
CA ARG A 196 8.47 4.73 -8.64
C ARG A 196 8.95 4.49 -10.08
N ALA A 197 9.13 3.23 -10.46
CA ALA A 197 9.55 2.82 -11.79
C ALA A 197 8.96 1.46 -12.17
N GLN A 198 8.96 1.13 -13.46
CA GLN A 198 8.36 -0.11 -13.98
C GLN A 198 8.95 -1.36 -13.33
N GLN A 199 10.26 -1.39 -13.09
CA GLN A 199 10.93 -2.53 -12.45
C GLN A 199 10.53 -2.76 -10.98
N ASP A 200 9.87 -1.78 -10.35
CA ASP A 200 9.36 -1.93 -8.98
C ASP A 200 7.99 -2.65 -8.96
N LEU A 201 7.39 -2.95 -10.12
CA LEU A 201 6.19 -3.77 -10.30
C LEU A 201 6.56 -5.08 -11.02
N PRO A 202 6.47 -6.25 -10.33
CA PRO A 202 6.74 -7.53 -10.97
C PRO A 202 5.81 -7.81 -12.16
N GLU A 203 6.37 -8.20 -13.31
CA GLU A 203 5.62 -8.45 -14.56
C GLU A 203 4.56 -9.54 -14.39
N ASP A 204 4.81 -10.54 -13.54
CA ASP A 204 3.87 -11.63 -13.27
C ASP A 204 2.58 -11.17 -12.58
N LEU A 205 2.52 -9.93 -12.07
CA LEU A 205 1.33 -9.32 -11.51
C LEU A 205 0.53 -8.50 -12.56
N ILE A 206 1.05 -8.36 -13.78
CA ILE A 206 0.45 -7.54 -14.83
C ILE A 206 -0.42 -8.40 -15.75
N PHE A 207 -1.71 -8.07 -15.80
CA PHE A 207 -2.64 -8.68 -16.74
C PHE A 207 -2.84 -7.76 -17.95
N HIS A 208 -2.50 -8.26 -19.13
CA HIS A 208 -2.62 -7.52 -20.38
C HIS A 208 -4.04 -7.70 -20.96
N ILE A 209 -4.76 -6.59 -21.16
CA ILE A 209 -6.10 -6.58 -21.76
C ILE A 209 -6.02 -5.95 -23.15
N ASN A 210 -6.66 -6.57 -24.13
CA ASN A 210 -6.72 -6.05 -25.50
C ASN A 210 -7.70 -4.87 -25.56
N TYR A 211 -7.20 -3.66 -25.78
CA TYR A 211 -8.01 -2.47 -26.06
C TYR A 211 -8.08 -2.24 -27.58
N PRO A 212 -9.27 -2.06 -28.19
CA PRO A 212 -9.38 -1.93 -29.64
C PRO A 212 -8.94 -0.54 -30.14
N GLY A 213 -7.84 -0.53 -30.89
CA GLY A 213 -7.20 0.62 -31.53
C GLY A 213 -5.78 0.23 -31.94
N ASP A 214 -5.33 0.62 -33.14
CA ASP A 214 -4.16 0.09 -33.83
C ASP A 214 -2.90 -0.13 -32.97
N GLY A 215 -2.48 -1.40 -32.88
CA GLY A 215 -1.08 -1.79 -32.75
C GLY A 215 -0.39 -1.44 -31.42
N PHE A 216 -0.20 -2.47 -30.61
CA PHE A 216 0.56 -2.48 -29.36
C PHE A 216 -0.14 -1.87 -28.14
N SER A 217 0.15 -2.50 -27.01
CA SER A 217 -0.17 -2.15 -25.63
C SER A 217 0.41 -0.79 -25.23
N ALA A 218 0.03 0.27 -25.94
CA ALA A 218 0.28 1.64 -25.52
C ALA A 218 -0.62 1.90 -24.30
N ASP A 219 0.03 1.94 -23.16
CA ASP A 219 -0.52 1.94 -21.82
C ASP A 219 -1.56 3.07 -21.67
N MET A 220 -2.77 2.76 -21.20
CA MET A 220 -3.71 3.81 -20.79
C MET A 220 -3.06 4.75 -19.75
N ALA A 221 -2.05 4.26 -19.01
CA ALA A 221 -1.23 5.08 -18.15
C ALA A 221 -0.42 6.13 -18.93
N ASP A 222 0.14 5.85 -20.11
CA ASP A 222 0.87 6.85 -20.90
C ASP A 222 -0.06 7.96 -21.40
N MET A 223 -1.25 7.61 -21.87
CA MET A 223 -2.27 8.60 -22.24
C MET A 223 -2.70 9.44 -21.03
N LEU A 224 -2.94 8.80 -19.89
CA LEU A 224 -3.27 9.48 -18.64
C LEU A 224 -2.12 10.38 -18.16
N LEU A 225 -0.87 9.91 -18.24
CA LEU A 225 0.32 10.67 -17.88
C LEU A 225 0.51 11.88 -18.78
N ASP A 226 0.26 11.74 -20.08
CA ASP A 226 0.29 12.85 -21.02
C ASP A 226 -0.84 13.86 -20.75
N ASP A 227 -2.04 13.40 -20.39
CA ASP A 227 -3.13 14.29 -20.00
C ASP A 227 -2.85 15.00 -18.66
N ILE A 228 -2.22 14.31 -17.70
CA ILE A 228 -1.73 14.91 -16.45
C ILE A 228 -0.65 15.96 -16.76
N ARG A 229 0.31 15.67 -17.65
CA ARG A 229 1.34 16.63 -18.04
C ARG A 229 0.73 17.88 -18.67
N LYS A 230 -0.20 17.72 -19.62
CA LYS A 230 -0.92 18.84 -20.23
C LYS A 230 -1.70 19.65 -19.19
N ALA A 231 -2.32 18.98 -18.21
CA ALA A 231 -3.02 19.66 -17.13
C ALA A 231 -2.05 20.46 -16.25
N VAL A 232 -0.89 19.89 -15.89
CA VAL A 232 0.16 20.58 -15.14
C VAL A 232 0.66 21.80 -15.92
N GLU A 233 1.03 21.64 -17.19
CA GLU A 233 1.46 22.75 -18.06
C GLU A 233 0.40 23.85 -18.15
N HIS A 234 -0.88 23.47 -18.27
CA HIS A 234 -1.98 24.41 -18.27
C HIS A 234 -2.04 25.20 -16.95
N PHE A 235 -2.00 24.52 -15.80
CA PHE A 235 -2.04 25.19 -14.49
C PHE A 235 -0.79 26.04 -14.22
N GLU A 236 0.40 25.60 -14.64
CA GLU A 236 1.64 26.39 -14.55
C GLU A 236 1.60 27.64 -15.44
N SER A 237 0.88 27.58 -16.57
CA SER A 237 0.70 28.74 -17.45
C SER A 237 -0.21 29.83 -16.87
N LEU A 238 -0.99 29.52 -15.81
CA LEU A 238 -1.85 30.50 -15.15
C LEU A 238 -1.01 31.42 -14.26
N SER A 239 -0.79 32.65 -14.71
CA SER A 239 0.06 33.67 -14.07
C SER A 239 -0.47 34.24 -12.75
N GLU A 240 -1.55 33.71 -12.17
CA GLU A 240 -2.28 34.33 -11.05
C GLU A 240 -2.57 33.40 -9.85
N TYR A 241 -1.79 32.34 -9.62
CA TYR A 241 -1.88 31.66 -8.33
C TYR A 241 -0.96 32.34 -7.29
N SER A 242 -1.50 33.34 -6.59
CA SER A 242 -0.97 33.71 -5.28
C SER A 242 -1.57 32.77 -4.24
N PRO A 243 -0.77 31.96 -3.52
CA PRO A 243 -1.26 31.23 -2.36
C PRO A 243 -1.95 32.24 -1.44
N LYS A 244 -3.20 31.99 -1.03
CA LYS A 244 -3.81 32.81 0.00
C LYS A 244 -2.98 32.64 1.26
N ALA A 245 -2.12 33.61 1.56
CA ALA A 245 -1.43 33.70 2.84
C ALA A 245 -2.51 33.68 3.94
N GLN A 246 -2.48 32.63 4.75
CA GLN A 246 -3.35 32.41 5.92
C GLN A 246 -4.84 32.70 5.68
N ALA A 247 -5.54 31.79 4.99
CA ALA A 247 -6.98 31.70 5.19
C ALA A 247 -7.25 31.03 6.55
N SER A 248 -8.04 31.72 7.36
CA SER A 248 -8.49 31.34 8.70
C SER A 248 -8.86 29.87 8.83
N VAL A 249 -8.37 29.28 9.93
CA VAL A 249 -8.88 28.09 10.63
C VAL A 249 -10.23 27.61 10.09
N PHE A 250 -10.24 26.40 9.52
CA PHE A 250 -11.46 25.60 9.37
C PHE A 250 -12.11 25.48 10.75
N ALA A 251 -13.24 26.15 10.96
CA ALA A 251 -14.07 25.95 12.14
C ALA A 251 -15.07 24.83 11.85
N HIS A 252 -15.12 23.85 12.76
CA HIS A 252 -16.15 22.81 12.82
C HIS A 252 -17.53 23.40 13.14
#